data_AF-A0A6J2FLN1-F1
#
_entry.id   AF-A0A6J2FLN1-F1
#
_cell.length_a   1.000
_cell.length_b   1.000
_cell.length_c   1.000
_cell.angle_alpha   90.00
_cell.angle_beta   90.00
_cell.angle_gamma   90.00
#
_symmetry.space_group_name_H-M   'P 1'
#
loop_
_entity.id
_entity.type
_entity.pdbx_description
1 polymer ?
#
loop_
_entity_poly.entity_id
_entity_poly.type
_entity_poly.pdbx_seq_one_letter_code
_entity_poly.pdbx_strand_id
1 'polypeptide(L)'
;MLPKPGIYYFPWEVSAGQVPNGGTLRTFGRLCLYDMTQSRVTLRAQHGSDEHQILVCTKLVEPFQVQKDSLYLVLGELEHEDGGSVVKARVLTCVEGMNLPLLEQAVREQRRYQQERDNSQ
;
A
#
# COMPACT_ATOMS: atom_id res chain seq x y z
N MET A 1 -0.54 7.53 -23.60
CA MET A 1 0.08 7.96 -22.32
C MET A 1 -0.03 6.80 -21.33
N LEU A 2 1.00 6.53 -20.53
CA LEU A 2 1.03 5.45 -19.53
C LEU A 2 0.83 6.02 -18.10
N PRO A 3 0.32 5.23 -17.14
CA PRO A 3 0.18 5.69 -15.75
C PRO A 3 1.55 5.94 -15.10
N LYS A 4 1.58 6.78 -14.05
CA LYS A 4 2.78 6.99 -13.23
C LYS A 4 3.21 5.67 -12.55
N PRO A 5 4.51 5.47 -12.30
CA PRO A 5 4.98 4.31 -11.55
C PRO A 5 4.49 4.38 -10.09
N GLY A 6 4.10 3.24 -9.52
CA GLY A 6 3.77 3.15 -8.10
C GLY A 6 5.02 3.09 -7.24
N ILE A 7 5.39 4.20 -6.62
CA ILE A 7 6.52 4.25 -5.69
C ILE A 7 6.17 3.44 -4.44
N TYR A 8 7.12 2.64 -3.93
CA TYR A 8 6.91 1.91 -2.69
C TYR A 8 6.88 2.86 -1.50
N TYR A 9 5.79 2.80 -0.73
CA TYR A 9 5.63 3.44 0.57
C TYR A 9 5.27 2.40 1.62
N PHE A 10 5.89 2.51 2.78
CA PHE A 10 5.51 1.68 3.92
C PHE A 10 4.14 2.10 4.45
N PRO A 11 3.37 1.18 5.06
CA PRO A 11 2.02 1.49 5.51
C PRO A 11 1.99 2.63 6.54
N TRP A 12 2.97 2.69 7.43
CA TRP A 12 3.09 3.79 8.40
C TRP A 12 3.35 5.14 7.73
N GLU A 13 4.09 5.20 6.62
CA GLU A 13 4.33 6.44 5.85
C GLU A 13 3.03 6.92 5.18
N VAL A 14 2.23 5.99 4.64
CA VAL A 14 0.93 6.32 4.04
C VAL A 14 -0.03 6.83 5.12
N SER A 15 -0.15 6.12 6.23
CA SER A 15 -1.05 6.50 7.34
C SER A 15 -0.67 7.83 8.00
N ALA A 16 0.62 8.18 8.01
CA ALA A 16 1.13 9.44 8.52
C ALA A 16 0.97 10.62 7.53
N GLY A 17 0.35 10.40 6.36
CA GLY A 17 0.11 11.46 5.37
C GLY A 17 1.35 11.90 4.59
N GLN A 18 2.39 11.06 4.51
CA GLN A 18 3.63 11.40 3.79
C GLN A 18 3.52 11.27 2.27
N VAL A 19 2.42 10.68 1.78
CA VAL A 19 2.15 10.51 0.36
C VAL A 19 1.21 11.62 -0.11
N PRO A 20 1.56 12.38 -1.17
CA PRO A 20 0.71 13.45 -1.67
C PRO A 20 -0.60 12.91 -2.26
N ASN A 21 -1.66 13.71 -2.18
CA ASN A 21 -2.93 13.39 -2.82
C ASN A 21 -2.76 13.21 -4.35
N GLY A 22 -3.38 12.19 -4.91
CA GLY A 22 -3.20 11.77 -6.30
C GLY A 22 -1.88 11.05 -6.59
N GLY A 23 -1.07 10.79 -5.56
CA GLY A 23 0.18 10.04 -5.69
C GLY A 23 -0.07 8.57 -6.04
N THR A 24 0.63 8.04 -7.03
CA THR A 24 0.62 6.61 -7.33
C THR A 24 1.60 5.87 -6.43
N LEU A 25 1.14 4.85 -5.72
CA LEU A 25 1.91 4.13 -4.72
C LEU A 25 1.79 2.61 -4.83
N ARG A 26 2.77 1.93 -4.24
CA ARG A 26 2.68 0.54 -3.80
C ARG A 26 2.82 0.49 -2.29
N THR A 27 1.94 -0.25 -1.63
CA THR A 27 2.07 -0.54 -0.20
C THR A 27 1.56 -1.94 0.10
N PHE A 28 1.62 -2.36 1.36
CA PHE A 28 1.22 -3.70 1.79
C PHE A 28 0.41 -3.65 3.07
N GLY A 29 -0.18 -4.78 3.45
CA GLY A 29 -0.77 -4.96 4.78
C GLY A 29 -1.59 -6.23 4.85
N ARG A 30 -1.89 -6.66 6.09
CA ARG A 30 -2.74 -7.83 6.33
C ARG A 30 -4.20 -7.44 6.25
N LEU A 31 -4.99 -8.18 5.46
CA LEU A 31 -6.41 -7.92 5.27
C LEU A 31 -7.19 -8.23 6.54
N CYS A 32 -7.87 -7.22 7.09
CA CYS A 32 -8.68 -7.35 8.31
C CYS A 32 -10.16 -7.45 8.02
N LEU A 33 -10.64 -6.53 7.19
CA LEU A 33 -12.04 -6.30 6.91
C LEU A 33 -12.20 -6.07 5.41
N TYR A 34 -13.30 -6.57 4.88
CA TYR A 34 -13.75 -6.29 3.52
C TYR A 34 -15.25 -6.00 3.54
N ASP A 35 -15.61 -4.76 3.26
CA ASP A 35 -16.98 -4.34 3.04
C ASP A 35 -17.28 -4.42 1.54
N MET A 36 -18.01 -5.47 1.18
CA MET A 36 -18.46 -5.72 -0.20
C MET A 36 -19.46 -4.67 -0.69
N THR A 37 -20.25 -4.07 0.20
CA THR A 37 -21.27 -3.09 -0.19
C THR A 37 -20.64 -1.77 -0.61
N GLN A 38 -19.49 -1.44 -0.01
CA GLN A 38 -18.73 -0.23 -0.29
C GLN A 38 -17.53 -0.48 -1.23
N SER A 39 -17.26 -1.72 -1.62
CA SER A 39 -16.04 -2.14 -2.32
C SER A 39 -14.79 -1.59 -1.61
N ARG A 40 -14.66 -1.90 -0.31
CA ARG A 40 -13.62 -1.33 0.56
C ARG A 40 -12.96 -2.40 1.42
N VAL A 41 -11.64 -2.45 1.37
CA VAL A 41 -10.78 -3.28 2.22
C VAL A 41 -10.05 -2.42 3.23
N THR A 42 -9.91 -2.92 4.45
CA THR A 42 -8.99 -2.38 5.46
C THR A 42 -7.79 -3.32 5.60
N LEU A 43 -6.61 -2.81 5.28
CA LEU A 43 -5.33 -3.46 5.53
C LEU A 43 -4.71 -2.91 6.81
N ARG A 44 -4.13 -3.77 7.63
CA ARG A 44 -3.34 -3.38 8.81
C ARG A 44 -1.86 -3.70 8.63
N ALA A 45 -1.00 -2.92 9.25
CA ALA A 45 0.41 -3.23 9.40
C ALA A 45 0.88 -2.83 10.80
N GLN A 46 1.81 -3.61 11.34
CA GLN A 46 2.42 -3.35 12.64
C GLN A 46 3.78 -2.69 12.44
N HIS A 47 4.06 -1.63 13.20
CA HIS A 47 5.35 -0.95 13.20
C HIS A 47 5.74 -0.62 14.63
N GLY A 48 6.68 -1.41 15.19
CA GLY A 48 6.95 -1.35 16.63
C GLY A 48 5.73 -1.80 17.43
N SER A 49 5.25 -0.93 18.32
CA SER A 49 4.04 -1.16 19.12
C SER A 49 2.76 -0.59 18.49
N ASP A 50 2.89 0.13 17.38
CA ASP A 50 1.78 0.86 16.75
C ASP A 50 1.16 0.06 15.60
N GLU A 51 -0.18 0.09 15.51
CA GLU A 51 -0.92 -0.44 14.38
C GLU A 51 -1.30 0.68 13.40
N HIS A 52 -1.00 0.47 12.13
CA HIS A 52 -1.33 1.39 11.04
C HIS A 52 -2.36 0.77 10.11
N GLN A 53 -3.39 1.53 9.75
CA GLN A 53 -4.46 1.08 8.88
C GLN A 53 -4.44 1.82 7.55
N ILE A 54 -4.65 1.07 6.46
CA ILE A 54 -4.78 1.57 5.10
C ILE A 54 -6.14 1.16 4.56
N LEU A 55 -6.91 2.14 4.09
CA LEU A 55 -8.16 1.90 3.37
C LEU A 55 -7.86 1.71 1.88
N VAL A 56 -8.48 0.70 1.28
CA VAL A 56 -8.31 0.36 -0.14
C VAL A 56 -9.68 0.24 -0.78
N CYS A 57 -9.92 0.98 -1.85
CA CYS A 57 -11.09 0.83 -2.69
C CYS A 57 -10.84 -0.27 -3.73
N THR A 58 -11.71 -1.28 -3.76
CA THR A 58 -11.54 -2.51 -4.56
C THR A 58 -12.38 -2.55 -5.84
N LYS A 59 -13.10 -1.48 -6.17
CA LYS A 59 -14.04 -1.42 -7.32
C LYS A 59 -13.47 -1.90 -8.66
N LEU A 60 -12.17 -1.72 -8.91
CA LEU A 60 -11.52 -2.09 -10.17
C LEU A 60 -10.78 -3.44 -10.11
N VAL A 61 -10.68 -4.04 -8.94
CA VAL A 61 -9.96 -5.30 -8.69
C VAL A 61 -10.89 -6.41 -8.20
N GLU A 62 -12.19 -6.16 -8.23
CA GLU A 62 -13.23 -7.16 -8.01
C GLU A 62 -13.57 -7.91 -9.32
N PRO A 63 -13.94 -9.20 -9.25
CA PRO A 63 -13.90 -10.05 -8.06
C PRO A 63 -12.45 -10.47 -7.71
N PHE A 64 -12.17 -10.61 -6.41
CA PHE A 64 -10.94 -11.23 -5.93
C PHE A 64 -11.24 -12.18 -4.78
N GLN A 65 -10.36 -13.16 -4.57
CA GLN A 65 -10.50 -14.06 -3.43
C GLN A 65 -10.02 -13.37 -2.15
N VAL A 66 -10.97 -13.18 -1.22
CA VAL A 66 -10.71 -12.57 0.08
C VAL A 66 -10.12 -13.63 1.01
N GLN A 67 -8.87 -13.46 1.39
CA GLN A 67 -8.18 -14.28 2.37
C GLN A 67 -7.93 -13.44 3.62
N LYS A 68 -8.76 -13.65 4.64
CA LYS A 68 -8.67 -12.91 5.90
C LYS A 68 -7.33 -13.18 6.58
N ASP A 69 -6.76 -12.14 7.18
CA ASP A 69 -5.47 -12.14 7.88
C ASP A 69 -4.24 -12.46 7.00
N SER A 70 -4.44 -12.66 5.69
CA SER A 70 -3.35 -12.82 4.73
C SER A 70 -2.72 -11.48 4.36
N LEU A 71 -1.45 -11.51 3.97
CA LEU A 71 -0.70 -10.34 3.49
C LEU A 71 -1.08 -10.00 2.05
N TYR A 72 -1.37 -8.73 1.80
CA TYR A 72 -1.68 -8.21 0.47
C TYR A 72 -0.71 -7.10 0.08
N LEU A 73 -0.44 -7.00 -1.22
CA LEU A 73 0.21 -5.87 -1.85
C LEU A 73 -0.80 -5.13 -2.73
N VAL A 74 -0.85 -3.81 -2.60
CA VAL A 74 -1.72 -2.94 -3.39
C VAL A 74 -0.89 -1.98 -4.22
N LEU A 75 -1.29 -1.77 -5.48
CA LEU A 75 -0.84 -0.71 -6.37
C LEU A 75 -2.05 0.13 -6.77
N GLY A 76 -1.96 1.44 -6.57
CA GLY A 76 -3.05 2.34 -6.86
C GLY A 76 -2.70 3.80 -6.64
N GLU A 77 -3.73 4.63 -6.70
CA GLU A 77 -3.65 6.07 -6.46
C GLU A 77 -4.19 6.39 -5.07
N LEU A 78 -3.48 7.23 -4.31
CA LEU A 78 -4.00 7.74 -3.05
C LEU A 78 -4.96 8.89 -3.32
N GLU A 79 -6.19 8.77 -2.83
CA GLU A 79 -7.18 9.83 -2.86
C GLU A 79 -7.62 10.17 -1.45
N HIS A 80 -7.88 11.45 -1.18
CA HIS A 80 -8.50 11.88 0.06
C HIS A 80 -10.01 11.91 -0.12
N GLU A 81 -10.73 11.12 0.68
CA GLU A 81 -12.18 11.14 0.78
C GLU A 81 -12.60 11.77 2.12
N ASP A 82 -13.87 12.15 2.23
CA ASP A 82 -14.46 12.59 3.50
C ASP A 82 -14.35 11.46 4.53
N GLY A 83 -13.38 11.57 5.44
CA GLY A 83 -13.08 10.55 6.46
C GLY A 83 -11.72 9.86 6.36
N GLY A 84 -10.87 10.21 5.38
CA GLY A 84 -9.46 9.79 5.36
C GLY A 84 -8.91 9.46 3.97
N SER A 85 -7.64 9.07 3.92
CA SER A 85 -6.96 8.69 2.67
C SER A 85 -7.28 7.24 2.29
N VAL A 86 -7.57 7.02 1.01
CA VAL A 86 -8.01 5.75 0.44
C VAL A 86 -7.20 5.45 -0.80
N VAL A 87 -6.68 4.22 -0.92
CA VAL A 87 -5.97 3.78 -2.12
C VAL A 87 -6.98 3.23 -3.13
N LYS A 88 -7.14 3.88 -4.27
CA LYS A 88 -7.90 3.34 -5.42
C LYS A 88 -7.07 2.25 -6.08
N ALA A 89 -7.35 0.99 -5.77
CA ALA A 89 -6.54 -0.12 -6.25
C ALA A 89 -6.74 -0.34 -7.76
N ARG A 90 -5.61 -0.45 -8.48
CA ARG A 90 -5.55 -1.02 -9.83
C ARG A 90 -5.01 -2.44 -9.84
N VAL A 91 -4.23 -2.80 -8.81
CA VAL A 91 -3.80 -4.17 -8.53
C VAL A 91 -3.90 -4.40 -7.03
N LEU A 92 -4.48 -5.53 -6.64
CA LEU A 92 -4.51 -6.03 -5.26
C LEU A 92 -4.17 -7.52 -5.31
N THR A 93 -3.06 -7.91 -4.70
CA THR A 93 -2.54 -9.29 -4.81
C THR A 93 -2.34 -9.88 -3.43
N CYS A 94 -2.92 -11.05 -3.16
CA CYS A 94 -2.58 -11.85 -1.99
C CYS A 94 -1.18 -12.42 -2.18
N VAL A 95 -0.29 -12.16 -1.22
CA VAL A 95 1.11 -12.57 -1.22
C VAL A 95 1.45 -13.27 0.10
N GLU A 96 0.50 -14.04 0.62
CA GLU A 96 0.71 -14.81 1.84
C GLU A 96 1.91 -15.76 1.69
N GLY A 97 2.73 -15.86 2.74
CA GLY A 97 4.02 -16.55 2.71
C GLY A 97 5.20 -15.68 2.22
N MET A 98 4.96 -14.44 1.78
CA MET A 98 6.05 -13.51 1.46
C MET A 98 6.88 -13.17 2.70
N ASN A 99 8.21 -13.13 2.53
CA ASN A 99 9.13 -12.66 3.56
C ASN A 99 9.06 -11.13 3.67
N LEU A 100 8.18 -10.64 4.55
CA LEU A 100 7.95 -9.21 4.73
C LEU A 100 9.20 -8.43 5.18
N PRO A 101 9.99 -8.89 6.17
CA PRO A 101 11.24 -8.23 6.53
C PRO A 101 12.20 -8.04 5.35
N LEU A 102 12.30 -9.04 4.47
CA LEU A 102 13.15 -8.96 3.28
C LEU A 102 12.61 -7.96 2.25
N LEU A 103 11.29 -7.88 2.07
CA LEU A 103 10.66 -6.85 1.23
C LEU A 103 11.00 -5.45 1.75
N GLU A 104 10.87 -5.23 3.07
CA GLU A 104 11.19 -3.93 3.66
C GLU A 104 12.66 -3.56 3.48
N GLN A 105 13.57 -4.53 3.68
CA GLN A 105 14.99 -4.33 3.43
C GLN A 105 15.25 -3.96 1.98
N ALA A 106 14.63 -4.66 1.01
CA ALA A 106 14.78 -4.37 -0.41
C ALA A 106 14.32 -2.94 -0.75
N VAL A 107 13.21 -2.47 -0.17
CA VAL A 107 12.73 -1.09 -0.34
C VAL A 107 13.73 -0.08 0.25
N ARG A 108 14.28 -0.34 1.44
CA ARG A 108 15.29 0.54 2.07
C ARG A 108 16.56 0.65 1.21
N GLU A 109 17.09 -0.47 0.72
CA GLU A 109 18.28 -0.49 -0.13
C GLU A 109 18.03 0.22 -1.47
N GLN A 110 16.87 0.00 -2.09
CA GLN A 110 16.51 0.70 -3.33
C GLN A 110 16.50 2.23 -3.13
N ARG A 111 15.91 2.72 -2.03
CA ARG A 111 15.88 4.15 -1.71
C ARG A 111 17.28 4.70 -1.41
N ARG A 112 18.11 3.96 -0.67
CA ARG A 112 19.50 4.34 -0.37
C ARG A 112 20.30 4.53 -1.65
N TYR A 113 20.23 3.58 -2.58
CA TYR A 113 20.93 3.67 -3.86
C TYR A 113 20.48 4.89 -4.68
N GLN A 114 19.18 5.20 -4.71
CA GLN A 114 18.65 6.38 -5.40
C GLN A 114 19.20 7.68 -4.79
N GLN A 115 19.21 7.79 -3.46
CA GLN A 115 19.76 8.96 -2.76
C GLN A 115 21.26 9.15 -3.00
N GLU A 116 22.05 8.06 -2.97
CA GLU A 116 23.49 8.12 -3.26
C GLU A 116 23.77 8.61 -4.68
N ARG A 117 22.97 8.14 -5.64
CA ARG A 117 23.07 8.59 -7.04
C ARG A 117 22.71 10.07 -7.19
N ASP A 118 21.63 10.52 -6.58
CA ASP A 118 21.14 11.90 -6.72
C ASP A 118 22.09 12.90 -6.04
N ASN A 119 22.74 12.51 -4.94
CA ASN A 119 23.76 13.33 -4.25
C ASN A 119 25.12 13.38 -4.99
N SER A 120 25.36 12.45 -5.91
CA SER A 120 26.59 12.38 -6.70
C SER A 120 26.51 13.15 -8.03
N GLN A 121 25.39 13.81 -8.30
CA GLN A 121 25.14 14.67 -9.47
C GLN A 121 25.14 16.15 -9.09
#